data_AF-A5ZMS5-F1
#
_entry.id   AF-A5ZMS5-F1
#
_cell.length_a   1.000
_cell.length_b   1.000
_cell.length_c   1.000
_cell.angle_alpha   90.00
_cell.angle_beta   90.00
_cell.angle_gamma   90.00
#
_symmetry.space_group_name_H-M   'P 1'
#
loop_
_entity.id
_entity.type
_entity.pdbx_description
1 polymer ?
#
loop_
_entity_poly.entity_id
_entity_poly.type
_entity_poly.pdbx_seq_one_letter_code
_entity_poly.pdbx_strand_id
1 'polypeptide(L)'
;MIVPVMAVVYFAITILVIVMNIGSIPGVFARIFQEAFGFRQVAAGGFGAVLMNGVKRGLFSNEAGSGSAPCAAAAAECDQPVKAGLVQALGVFIDTIVICSCTAMIMLLAPEEKVAGLSGMDLLQTAMEHHLGRFGVVFIAATLFLFSFSTFLGILFYARSNVAYLFGDNWISQTAYKIIALFMLFIGGLAAYTFVWDLGDVGIGLMTIFNIIILYPQGEKALKELKKYEESKKHRKERPEK
;
A
#
# COMPACT_ATOMS: atom_id res chain seq x y z
N MET A 1 5.05 9.00 -14.60
CA MET A 1 4.01 8.54 -15.56
C MET A 1 3.87 7.02 -15.64
N ILE A 2 4.85 6.22 -15.19
CA ILE A 2 4.75 4.75 -15.17
C ILE A 2 3.63 4.29 -14.22
N VAL A 3 3.53 4.89 -13.02
CA VAL A 3 2.64 4.46 -11.94
C VAL A 3 1.15 4.44 -12.31
N PRO A 4 0.57 5.49 -12.92
CA PRO A 4 -0.84 5.46 -13.31
C PRO A 4 -1.14 4.42 -14.40
N VAL A 5 -0.24 4.26 -15.37
CA VAL A 5 -0.44 3.31 -16.48
C VAL A 5 -0.45 1.87 -15.96
N MET A 6 0.53 1.49 -15.13
CA MET A 6 0.58 0.14 -14.55
C MET A 6 -0.64 -0.16 -13.66
N ALA A 7 -1.11 0.82 -12.87
CA ALA A 7 -2.27 0.64 -12.00
C ALA A 7 -3.56 0.45 -12.82
N VAL A 8 -3.77 1.23 -13.88
CA VAL A 8 -4.94 1.10 -14.76
C VAL A 8 -4.93 -0.23 -15.50
N VAL A 9 -3.77 -0.66 -16.02
CA VAL A 9 -3.65 -1.95 -16.72
C VAL A 9 -3.91 -3.10 -15.75
N TYR A 10 -3.32 -3.07 -14.56
CA TYR A 10 -3.56 -4.07 -13.51
C TYR A 10 -5.03 -4.14 -13.10
N PHE A 11 -5.64 -2.98 -12.87
CA PHE A 11 -7.05 -2.88 -12.55
C PHE A 11 -7.94 -3.45 -13.66
N ALA A 12 -7.69 -3.10 -14.92
CA ALA A 12 -8.47 -3.58 -16.06
C ALA A 12 -8.42 -5.11 -16.20
N ILE A 13 -7.23 -5.70 -16.09
CA ILE A 13 -7.04 -7.17 -16.12
C ILE A 13 -7.74 -7.82 -14.93
N THR A 14 -7.67 -7.22 -13.75
CA THR A 14 -8.32 -7.77 -12.56
C THR A 14 -9.85 -7.73 -12.69
N ILE A 15 -10.40 -6.62 -13.18
CA ILE A 15 -11.84 -6.50 -13.44
C ILE A 15 -12.30 -7.55 -14.46
N LEU A 16 -11.50 -7.80 -15.51
CA LEU A 16 -11.78 -8.89 -16.45
C LEU A 16 -11.87 -10.24 -15.75
N VAL A 17 -10.91 -10.58 -14.88
CA VAL A 17 -10.92 -11.83 -14.10
C VAL A 17 -12.14 -11.91 -13.18
N ILE A 18 -12.50 -10.81 -12.51
CA ILE A 18 -13.66 -10.73 -11.63
C ILE A 18 -14.96 -10.95 -12.42
N VAL A 19 -15.10 -10.32 -13.59
CA VAL A 19 -16.28 -10.47 -14.46
C VAL A 19 -16.40 -11.90 -14.98
N MET A 20 -15.29 -12.54 -15.37
CA MET A 20 -15.27 -13.95 -15.77
C MET A 20 -15.72 -14.90 -14.67
N ASN A 21 -15.53 -14.51 -13.40
CA ASN A 21 -15.87 -15.31 -12.23
C ASN A 21 -17.01 -14.71 -11.40
N ILE A 22 -17.91 -13.92 -12.02
CA ILE A 22 -18.91 -13.13 -11.30
C ILE A 22 -19.85 -13.99 -10.42
N GLY A 23 -20.14 -15.22 -10.85
CA GLY A 23 -20.96 -16.17 -10.09
C GLY A 23 -20.35 -16.60 -8.76
N SER A 24 -19.02 -16.54 -8.63
CA SER A 24 -18.28 -16.95 -7.44
C SER A 24 -18.10 -15.81 -6.43
N ILE A 25 -18.40 -14.56 -6.81
CA ILE A 25 -18.19 -13.37 -5.96
C ILE A 25 -18.96 -13.45 -4.63
N PRO A 26 -20.26 -13.81 -4.59
CA PRO A 26 -20.96 -13.92 -3.31
C PRO A 26 -20.31 -14.93 -2.37
N GLY A 27 -19.79 -16.04 -2.91
CA GLY A 27 -19.05 -17.05 -2.14
C GLY A 27 -17.70 -16.55 -1.63
N VAL A 28 -17.02 -15.68 -2.38
CA VAL A 28 -15.78 -15.02 -1.91
C VAL A 28 -16.08 -14.11 -0.72
N PHE A 29 -17.09 -13.25 -0.81
CA PHE A 29 -17.46 -12.39 0.33
C PHE A 29 -17.89 -13.21 1.54
N ALA A 30 -18.71 -14.26 1.34
CA ALA A 30 -19.10 -15.15 2.43
C ALA A 30 -17.87 -15.77 3.13
N ARG A 31 -16.88 -16.24 2.35
CA ARG A 31 -15.62 -16.76 2.90
C ARG A 31 -14.83 -15.69 3.68
N ILE A 32 -14.68 -14.48 3.14
CA ILE A 32 -14.00 -13.37 3.84
C ILE A 32 -14.66 -13.11 5.20
N PHE A 33 -15.99 -12.99 5.26
CA PHE A 33 -16.70 -12.73 6.51
C PHE A 33 -16.64 -13.91 7.47
N GLN A 34 -16.76 -15.15 6.96
CA GLN A 34 -16.65 -16.35 7.79
C GLN A 34 -15.24 -16.53 8.36
N GLU A 35 -14.20 -16.25 7.57
CA GLU A 35 -12.82 -16.38 8.02
C GLU A 35 -12.41 -15.27 8.99
N ALA A 36 -12.90 -14.05 8.74
CA ALA A 36 -12.60 -12.92 9.61
C ALA A 36 -13.42 -12.95 10.91
N PHE A 37 -14.72 -13.25 10.86
CA PHE A 37 -15.66 -13.10 11.98
C PHE A 37 -16.32 -14.40 12.45
N GLY A 38 -15.92 -15.56 11.92
CA GLY A 38 -16.56 -16.82 12.25
C GLY A 38 -16.42 -17.18 13.73
N PHE A 39 -17.49 -17.74 14.30
CA PHE A 39 -17.59 -18.06 15.72
C PHE A 39 -16.45 -18.97 16.21
N ARG A 40 -15.99 -19.89 15.34
CA ARG A 40 -14.87 -20.79 15.60
C ARG A 40 -13.52 -20.07 15.57
N GLN A 41 -13.28 -19.13 14.65
CA GLN A 41 -12.08 -18.30 14.67
C GLN A 41 -12.07 -17.37 15.89
N VAL A 42 -13.21 -16.76 16.25
CA VAL A 42 -13.32 -15.86 17.40
C VAL A 42 -13.04 -16.62 18.70
N ALA A 43 -13.66 -17.79 18.91
CA ALA A 43 -13.48 -18.60 20.11
C ALA A 43 -12.04 -19.18 20.24
N ALA A 44 -11.34 -19.39 19.14
CA ALA A 44 -9.98 -19.93 19.11
C ALA A 44 -8.87 -18.85 19.06
N GLY A 45 -9.20 -17.56 19.17
CA GLY A 45 -8.23 -16.46 19.05
C GLY A 45 -7.80 -16.14 17.60
N GLY A 46 -8.36 -16.82 16.61
CA GLY A 46 -8.15 -16.58 15.18
C GLY A 46 -8.58 -15.19 14.72
N PHE A 47 -9.59 -14.57 15.34
CA PHE A 47 -9.96 -13.17 15.06
C PHE A 47 -8.78 -12.21 15.26
N GLY A 48 -8.03 -12.37 16.36
CA GLY A 48 -6.85 -11.55 16.65
C GLY A 48 -5.74 -11.76 15.62
N ALA A 49 -5.52 -13.00 15.17
CA ALA A 49 -4.53 -13.31 14.15
C ALA A 49 -4.89 -12.73 12.78
N VAL A 50 -6.17 -12.80 12.37
CA VAL A 50 -6.66 -12.21 11.11
C VAL A 50 -6.52 -10.70 11.16
N LEU A 51 -6.96 -10.06 12.25
CA LEU A 51 -6.85 -8.61 12.42
C LEU A 51 -5.38 -8.16 12.42
N MET A 52 -4.51 -8.85 13.16
CA MET A 52 -3.10 -8.52 13.23
C MET A 52 -2.44 -8.62 11.85
N ASN A 53 -2.66 -9.73 11.12
CA ASN A 53 -2.10 -9.89 9.78
C ASN A 53 -2.68 -8.88 8.78
N GLY A 54 -3.98 -8.57 8.87
CA GLY A 54 -4.63 -7.57 8.03
C GLY A 54 -4.09 -6.17 8.26
N VAL A 55 -3.98 -5.72 9.51
CA VAL A 55 -3.41 -4.41 9.86
C VAL A 55 -1.94 -4.35 9.46
N LYS A 56 -1.16 -5.38 9.78
CA LYS A 56 0.26 -5.49 9.46
C LYS A 56 0.49 -5.35 7.96
N ARG A 57 -0.17 -6.17 7.12
CA ARG A 57 0.03 -6.13 5.67
C ARG A 57 -0.62 -4.90 5.02
N GLY A 58 -1.72 -4.38 5.58
CA GLY A 58 -2.35 -3.14 5.14
C GLY A 58 -1.43 -1.93 5.32
N LEU A 59 -0.75 -1.81 6.46
CA LEU A 59 0.23 -0.75 6.72
C LEU A 59 1.41 -0.76 5.74
N PHE A 60 1.85 -1.94 5.30
CA PHE A 60 2.89 -2.05 4.27
C PHE A 60 2.46 -1.57 2.89
N SER A 61 1.18 -1.70 2.58
CA SER A 61 0.67 -1.32 1.27
C SER A 61 0.50 0.19 1.18
N ASN A 62 -0.20 0.78 2.15
CA ASN A 62 -0.61 2.18 2.08
C ASN A 62 0.25 3.15 2.90
N GLU A 63 1.16 2.65 3.73
CA GLU A 63 2.02 3.45 4.62
C GLU A 63 1.23 4.41 5.52
N ALA A 64 -0.03 4.11 5.82
CA ALA A 64 -0.88 4.98 6.62
C ALA A 64 -0.32 5.11 8.04
N GLY A 65 0.02 6.34 8.43
CA GLY A 65 0.53 6.64 9.77
C GLY A 65 2.02 6.37 9.96
N SER A 66 2.76 5.83 8.98
CA SER A 66 4.22 5.62 9.09
C SER A 66 5.03 6.93 9.04
N GLY A 67 4.46 7.99 8.44
CA GLY A 67 5.10 9.30 8.29
C GLY A 67 6.03 9.42 7.07
N SER A 68 6.11 8.41 6.19
CA SER A 68 6.92 8.45 4.96
C SER A 68 6.27 9.24 3.82
N ALA A 69 4.99 8.99 3.52
CA ALA A 69 4.26 9.64 2.43
C ALA A 69 4.27 11.19 2.48
N PRO A 70 4.21 11.85 3.65
CA PRO A 70 4.34 13.31 3.76
C PRO A 70 5.65 13.86 3.18
N CYS A 71 6.74 13.10 3.12
CA CYS A 71 8.00 13.53 2.49
C CYS A 71 7.80 13.82 0.99
N ALA A 72 6.99 13.02 0.29
CA ALA A 72 6.59 13.28 -1.09
C ALA A 72 5.67 14.51 -1.20
N ALA A 73 4.67 14.59 -0.32
CA ALA A 73 3.71 15.68 -0.36
C ALA A 73 4.35 17.04 -0.04
N ALA A 74 5.38 17.08 0.80
CA ALA A 74 6.13 18.30 1.10
C ALA A 74 6.94 18.82 -0.09
N ALA A 75 7.31 17.94 -1.03
CA ALA A 75 8.00 18.32 -2.27
C ALA A 75 7.04 18.68 -3.41
N ALA A 76 5.74 18.40 -3.26
CA ALA A 76 4.74 18.74 -4.26
C ALA A 76 4.41 20.23 -4.20
N GLU A 77 4.28 20.86 -5.37
CA GLU A 77 3.79 22.23 -5.46
C GLU A 77 2.30 22.26 -5.12
N CYS A 78 1.99 22.76 -3.93
CA CYS A 78 0.63 22.80 -3.40
C CYS A 78 0.41 24.11 -2.66
N ASP A 79 -0.67 24.81 -3.02
CA ASP A 79 -1.03 26.11 -2.45
C ASP A 79 -1.62 26.00 -1.04
N GLN A 80 -2.18 24.84 -0.69
CA GLN A 80 -2.78 24.60 0.62
C GLN A 80 -2.47 23.19 1.15
N PRO A 81 -2.04 23.04 2.42
CA PRO A 81 -1.66 21.74 2.98
C PRO A 81 -2.82 20.74 2.97
N VAL A 82 -4.06 21.21 3.09
CA VAL A 82 -5.27 20.37 3.04
C VAL A 82 -5.40 19.64 1.70
N LYS A 83 -5.08 20.29 0.57
CA LYS A 83 -5.15 19.65 -0.75
C LYS A 83 -4.12 18.54 -0.89
N ALA A 84 -2.89 18.77 -0.44
CA ALA A 84 -1.84 17.75 -0.40
C ALA A 84 -2.23 16.57 0.50
N GLY A 85 -2.88 16.82 1.64
CA GLY A 85 -3.42 15.79 2.52
C GLY A 85 -4.53 14.97 1.88
N LEU A 86 -5.48 15.61 1.18
CA LEU A 86 -6.56 14.92 0.46
C LEU A 86 -6.04 14.04 -0.68
N VAL A 87 -5.01 14.50 -1.42
CA VAL A 87 -4.37 13.70 -2.47
C VAL A 87 -3.67 12.48 -1.88
N GLN A 88 -3.00 12.60 -0.72
CA GLN A 88 -2.41 11.45 -0.02
C GLN A 88 -3.47 10.46 0.46
N ALA A 89 -4.57 10.94 1.04
CA ALA A 89 -5.68 10.09 1.47
C ALA A 89 -6.31 9.33 0.27
N LEU A 90 -6.41 9.98 -0.88
CA LEU A 90 -6.84 9.33 -2.12
C LEU A 90 -5.84 8.25 -2.56
N GLY A 91 -4.54 8.46 -2.37
CA GLY A 91 -3.50 7.46 -2.59
C GLY A 91 -3.73 6.18 -1.77
N VAL A 92 -3.98 6.34 -0.46
CA VAL A 92 -4.32 5.22 0.45
C VAL A 92 -5.59 4.48 -0.01
N PHE A 93 -6.62 5.23 -0.42
CA PHE A 93 -7.86 4.65 -0.92
C PHE A 93 -7.64 3.83 -2.20
N ILE A 94 -6.94 4.39 -3.18
CA ILE A 94 -6.65 3.69 -4.44
C ILE A 94 -5.81 2.44 -4.15
N ASP A 95 -4.78 2.55 -3.33
CA ASP A 95 -3.92 1.42 -3.01
C ASP A 95 -4.68 0.29 -2.31
N THR A 96 -5.27 0.54 -1.15
CA THR A 96 -5.86 -0.54 -0.33
C THR A 96 -7.25 -0.96 -0.80
N ILE A 97 -8.14 -0.01 -1.04
CA ILE A 97 -9.55 -0.31 -1.35
C ILE A 97 -9.71 -0.76 -2.79
N VAL A 98 -8.93 -0.21 -3.72
CA VAL A 98 -9.04 -0.58 -5.13
C VAL A 98 -8.03 -1.67 -5.49
N ILE A 99 -6.73 -1.40 -5.39
CA ILE A 99 -5.69 -2.30 -5.92
C ILE A 99 -5.51 -3.55 -5.05
N CYS A 100 -5.33 -3.44 -3.73
CA CYS A 100 -5.17 -4.63 -2.87
C CYS A 100 -6.41 -5.50 -2.84
N SER A 101 -7.60 -4.89 -2.84
CA SER A 101 -8.86 -5.65 -2.91
C SER A 101 -8.97 -6.40 -4.23
N CYS A 102 -8.55 -5.80 -5.35
CA CYS A 102 -8.43 -6.48 -6.64
C CYS A 102 -7.48 -7.68 -6.56
N THR A 103 -6.28 -7.50 -5.99
CA THR A 103 -5.31 -8.60 -5.78
C THR A 103 -5.89 -9.72 -4.91
N ALA A 104 -6.58 -9.38 -3.82
CA ALA A 104 -7.24 -10.35 -2.95
C ALA A 104 -8.33 -11.12 -3.69
N MET A 105 -9.15 -10.45 -4.51
CA MET A 105 -10.18 -11.09 -5.31
C MET A 105 -9.59 -12.09 -6.31
N ILE A 106 -8.49 -11.75 -7.00
CA ILE A 106 -7.79 -12.69 -7.90
C ILE A 106 -7.43 -13.99 -7.15
N MET A 107 -6.84 -13.85 -5.96
CA MET A 107 -6.41 -14.99 -5.14
C MET A 107 -7.60 -15.79 -4.62
N LEU A 108 -8.66 -15.14 -4.13
CA LEU A 108 -9.82 -15.81 -3.52
C LEU A 108 -10.77 -16.43 -4.57
N LEU A 109 -10.74 -15.94 -5.80
CA LEU A 109 -11.47 -16.55 -6.92
C LEU A 109 -10.78 -17.82 -7.45
N ALA A 110 -9.49 -18.04 -7.14
CA ALA A 110 -8.83 -19.28 -7.48
C ALA A 110 -9.33 -20.44 -6.59
N PRO A 111 -9.52 -21.66 -7.15
CA PRO A 111 -9.89 -22.85 -6.38
C PRO A 111 -8.87 -23.17 -5.31
N GLU A 112 -9.34 -23.42 -4.09
CA GLU A 112 -8.52 -23.67 -2.90
C GLU A 112 -7.54 -24.83 -3.12
N GLU A 113 -7.95 -25.88 -3.81
CA GLU A 113 -7.13 -27.06 -4.14
C GLU A 113 -5.83 -26.71 -4.88
N LYS A 114 -5.83 -25.62 -5.66
CA LYS A 114 -4.65 -25.17 -6.42
C LYS A 114 -3.74 -24.25 -5.63
N VAL A 115 -4.29 -23.57 -4.64
CA VAL A 115 -3.60 -22.49 -3.91
C VAL A 115 -3.30 -22.85 -2.45
N ALA A 116 -3.79 -23.98 -1.97
CA ALA A 116 -3.58 -24.45 -0.61
C ALA A 116 -2.08 -24.57 -0.28
N GLY A 117 -1.67 -23.95 0.83
CA GLY A 117 -0.29 -23.95 1.28
C GLY A 117 0.65 -22.99 0.56
N LEU A 118 0.19 -22.30 -0.50
CA LEU A 118 0.96 -21.25 -1.16
C LEU A 118 0.81 -19.92 -0.43
N SER A 119 1.84 -19.08 -0.50
CA SER A 119 1.81 -17.75 0.10
C SER A 119 2.56 -16.73 -0.75
N GLY A 120 2.28 -15.45 -0.52
CA GLY A 120 2.97 -14.34 -1.18
C GLY A 120 2.89 -14.44 -2.70
N MET A 121 4.06 -14.48 -3.34
CA MET A 121 4.18 -14.47 -4.79
C MET A 121 3.65 -15.74 -5.45
N ASP A 122 3.99 -16.90 -4.91
CA ASP A 122 3.63 -18.19 -5.51
C ASP A 122 2.11 -18.36 -5.58
N LEU A 123 1.41 -17.87 -4.55
CA LEU A 123 -0.04 -17.80 -4.50
C LEU A 123 -0.61 -16.94 -5.65
N LEU A 124 -0.09 -15.72 -5.82
CA LEU A 124 -0.58 -14.80 -6.85
C LEU A 124 -0.27 -15.30 -8.27
N GLN A 125 0.92 -15.87 -8.51
CA GLN A 125 1.25 -16.44 -9.82
C GLN A 125 0.35 -17.63 -10.16
N THR A 126 0.13 -18.52 -9.19
CA THR A 126 -0.71 -19.71 -9.39
C THR A 126 -2.17 -19.33 -9.63
N ALA A 127 -2.69 -18.35 -8.88
CA ALA A 127 -4.03 -17.81 -9.11
C ALA A 127 -4.16 -17.20 -10.52
N MET A 128 -3.15 -16.44 -10.96
CA MET A 128 -3.18 -15.80 -12.28
C MET A 128 -2.94 -16.78 -13.42
N GLU A 129 -2.15 -17.83 -13.20
CA GLU A 129 -2.06 -18.97 -14.12
C GLU A 129 -3.40 -19.67 -14.26
N HIS A 130 -4.15 -19.83 -13.16
CA HIS A 130 -5.47 -20.43 -13.23
C HIS A 130 -6.45 -19.59 -14.07
N HIS A 131 -6.46 -18.27 -13.90
CA HIS A 131 -7.43 -17.39 -14.56
C HIS A 131 -7.06 -17.06 -16.02
N LEU A 132 -5.77 -16.86 -16.31
CA LEU A 132 -5.29 -16.33 -17.60
C LEU A 132 -4.20 -17.20 -18.23
N GLY A 133 -3.93 -18.39 -17.68
CA GLY A 133 -2.86 -19.26 -18.14
C GLY A 133 -1.48 -18.62 -18.04
N ARG A 134 -0.58 -19.04 -18.92
CA ARG A 134 0.81 -18.55 -18.96
C ARG A 134 0.91 -17.04 -19.18
N PHE A 135 -0.06 -16.43 -19.85
CA PHE A 135 -0.11 -14.97 -20.00
C PHE A 135 -0.24 -14.27 -18.64
N GLY A 136 -1.08 -14.79 -17.73
CA GLY A 136 -1.26 -14.24 -16.39
C GLY A 136 0.03 -14.23 -15.57
N VAL A 137 0.82 -15.31 -15.65
CA VAL A 137 2.12 -15.42 -14.94
C VAL A 137 3.10 -14.35 -15.43
N VAL A 138 3.27 -14.23 -16.76
CA VAL A 138 4.18 -13.24 -17.36
C VAL A 138 3.72 -11.82 -17.05
N PHE A 139 2.41 -11.58 -17.14
CA PHE A 139 1.81 -10.29 -16.83
C PHE A 139 2.08 -9.85 -15.39
N ILE A 140 1.87 -10.73 -14.42
CA ILE A 140 2.14 -10.44 -13.01
C ILE A 140 3.62 -10.22 -12.75
N ALA A 141 4.50 -11.04 -13.32
CA ALA A 141 5.94 -10.87 -13.16
C ALA A 141 6.40 -9.48 -13.66
N ALA A 142 5.92 -9.06 -14.84
CA ALA A 142 6.22 -7.73 -15.38
C ALA A 142 5.62 -6.60 -14.53
N THR A 143 4.37 -6.75 -14.09
CA THR A 143 3.70 -5.74 -13.25
C THR A 143 4.41 -5.57 -11.92
N LEU A 144 4.83 -6.67 -11.28
CA LEU A 144 5.53 -6.63 -10.01
C LEU A 144 6.93 -6.06 -10.11
N PHE A 145 7.62 -6.31 -11.22
CA PHE A 145 8.87 -5.62 -11.49
C PHE A 145 8.65 -4.09 -11.48
N LEU A 146 7.61 -3.61 -12.16
CA LEU A 146 7.28 -2.17 -12.18
C LEU A 146 6.84 -1.63 -10.81
N PHE A 147 6.00 -2.38 -10.07
CA PHE A 147 5.58 -2.02 -8.71
C PHE A 147 6.77 -1.92 -7.78
N SER A 148 7.57 -2.98 -7.66
CA SER A 148 8.76 -3.02 -6.81
C SER A 148 9.78 -1.95 -7.19
N PHE A 149 9.99 -1.72 -8.50
CA PHE A 149 10.88 -0.66 -8.97
C PHE A 149 10.38 0.73 -8.56
N SER A 150 9.09 1.01 -8.74
CA SER A 150 8.50 2.30 -8.36
C SER A 150 8.55 2.54 -6.85
N THR A 151 8.29 1.50 -6.05
CA THR A 151 8.38 1.56 -4.59
C THR A 151 9.80 1.81 -4.13
N PHE A 152 10.80 1.13 -4.73
CA PHE A 152 12.21 1.34 -4.38
C PHE A 152 12.65 2.79 -4.66
N LEU A 153 12.25 3.35 -5.81
CA LEU A 153 12.50 4.77 -6.11
C LEU A 153 11.80 5.70 -5.12
N GLY A 154 10.56 5.39 -4.73
CA GLY A 154 9.81 6.15 -3.72
C GLY A 154 10.51 6.18 -2.37
N ILE A 155 10.96 5.02 -1.87
CA ILE A 155 11.67 4.92 -0.59
C ILE A 155 13.00 5.68 -0.63
N LEU A 156 13.76 5.59 -1.73
CA LEU A 156 14.98 6.38 -1.91
C LEU A 156 14.70 7.89 -1.87
N PHE A 157 13.58 8.31 -2.44
CA PHE A 157 13.14 9.70 -2.41
C PHE A 157 12.75 10.14 -0.99
N TYR A 158 11.96 9.34 -0.26
CA TYR A 158 11.57 9.65 1.13
C TYR A 158 12.78 9.73 2.06
N ALA A 159 13.74 8.82 1.88
CA ALA A 159 14.93 8.76 2.69
C ALA A 159 15.85 9.97 2.53
N ARG A 160 15.79 10.69 1.40
CA ARG A 160 16.59 11.90 1.18
C ARG A 160 16.43 12.90 2.32
N SER A 161 15.18 13.18 2.72
CA SER A 161 14.87 14.11 3.80
C SER A 161 15.41 13.62 5.14
N ASN A 162 15.31 12.31 5.40
CA ASN A 162 15.79 11.70 6.64
C ASN A 162 17.33 11.74 6.73
N VAL A 163 18.03 11.44 5.63
CA VAL A 163 19.49 11.50 5.54
C VAL A 163 19.97 12.95 5.69
N ALA A 164 19.30 13.90 5.04
CA ALA A 164 19.62 15.32 5.15
C ALA A 164 19.44 15.83 6.59
N TYR A 165 18.41 15.35 7.30
CA TYR A 165 18.18 15.70 8.69
C TYR A 165 19.28 15.18 9.64
N LEU A 166 19.75 13.94 9.43
CA LEU A 166 20.74 13.31 10.33
C LEU A 166 22.20 13.70 10.04
N PHE A 167 22.56 13.78 8.77
CA PHE A 167 23.97 13.92 8.33
C PHE A 167 24.23 15.20 7.53
N GLY A 168 23.22 16.07 7.39
CA GLY A 168 23.25 17.26 6.55
C GLY A 168 22.96 16.97 5.08
N ASP A 169 22.47 17.98 4.34
CA ASP A 169 22.21 17.85 2.89
C ASP A 169 23.51 18.00 2.08
N ASN A 170 24.33 16.95 2.09
CA ASN A 170 25.58 16.90 1.34
C ASN A 170 25.60 15.71 0.38
N TRP A 171 26.36 15.86 -0.72
CA TRP A 171 26.42 14.86 -1.78
C TRP A 171 26.93 13.49 -1.31
N ILE A 172 27.87 13.48 -0.34
CA ILE A 172 28.51 12.25 0.16
C ILE A 172 27.48 11.41 0.92
N SER A 173 26.79 11.97 1.90
CA SER A 173 25.78 11.27 2.70
C SER A 173 24.63 10.76 1.84
N GLN A 174 24.16 11.57 0.89
CA GLN A 174 23.07 11.18 -0.02
C GLN A 174 23.49 10.04 -0.97
N THR A 175 24.73 10.07 -1.47
CA THR A 175 25.24 9.02 -2.37
C THR A 175 25.55 7.74 -1.61
N ALA A 176 26.14 7.85 -0.41
CA ALA A 176 26.40 6.71 0.47
C ALA A 176 25.10 5.95 0.80
N TYR A 177 24.03 6.66 1.15
CA TYR A 177 22.74 6.03 1.41
C TYR A 177 22.19 5.26 0.20
N LYS A 178 22.27 5.84 -1.01
CA LYS A 178 21.83 5.16 -2.25
C LYS A 178 22.63 3.87 -2.52
N ILE A 179 23.95 3.92 -2.33
CA ILE A 179 24.81 2.74 -2.49
C ILE A 179 24.43 1.65 -1.48
N ILE A 180 24.23 2.02 -0.21
CA ILE A 180 23.81 1.10 0.84
C ILE A 180 22.43 0.50 0.52
N ALA A 181 21.47 1.32 0.09
CA ALA A 181 20.13 0.86 -0.28
C ALA A 181 20.15 -0.10 -1.47
N LEU A 182 20.97 0.15 -2.49
CA LEU A 182 21.16 -0.77 -3.63
C LEU A 182 21.80 -2.09 -3.20
N PHE A 183 22.79 -2.04 -2.31
CA PHE A 183 23.40 -3.24 -1.75
C PHE A 183 22.40 -4.05 -0.91
N MET A 184 21.59 -3.37 -0.09
CA MET A 184 20.51 -4.00 0.68
C MET A 184 19.41 -4.58 -0.20
N LEU A 185 19.09 -3.95 -1.34
CA LEU A 185 18.16 -4.50 -2.33
C LEU A 185 18.67 -5.85 -2.86
N PHE A 186 19.96 -5.94 -3.17
CA PHE A 186 20.58 -7.20 -3.62
C PHE A 186 20.55 -8.28 -2.52
N ILE A 187 20.92 -7.93 -1.29
CA ILE A 187 20.84 -8.85 -0.13
C ILE A 187 19.40 -9.31 0.10
N GLY A 188 18.43 -8.40 0.02
CA GLY A 188 17.01 -8.71 0.20
C GLY A 188 16.48 -9.73 -0.81
N GLY A 189 17.02 -9.73 -2.04
CA GLY A 189 16.72 -10.75 -3.05
C GLY A 189 17.31 -12.14 -2.78
N LEU A 190 18.34 -12.24 -1.92
CA LEU A 190 18.99 -13.49 -1.53
C LEU A 190 18.53 -14.01 -0.17
N ALA A 191 18.01 -13.12 0.68
CA ALA A 191 17.59 -13.44 2.04
C ALA A 191 16.28 -14.24 2.07
N ALA A 192 16.05 -14.96 3.17
CA ALA A 192 14.81 -15.70 3.38
C ALA A 192 13.60 -14.77 3.41
N TYR A 193 12.53 -15.14 2.70
CA TYR A 193 11.29 -14.36 2.59
C TYR A 193 10.77 -13.89 3.95
N THR A 194 10.64 -14.80 4.92
CA THR A 194 10.13 -14.48 6.27
C THR A 194 11.02 -13.48 7.00
N PHE A 195 12.35 -13.64 6.91
CA PHE A 195 13.30 -12.76 7.57
C PHE A 195 13.19 -11.30 7.06
N VAL A 196 13.07 -11.11 5.74
CA VAL A 196 12.93 -9.77 5.14
C VAL A 196 11.63 -9.11 5.60
N TRP A 197 10.53 -9.86 5.61
CA TRP A 197 9.25 -9.36 6.10
C TRP A 197 9.31 -9.00 7.58
N ASP A 198 9.82 -9.89 8.44
CA ASP A 198 9.90 -9.64 9.89
C ASP A 198 10.75 -8.40 10.21
N LEU A 199 11.86 -8.20 9.52
CA LEU A 199 12.68 -7.00 9.66
C LEU A 199 11.93 -5.73 9.22
N GLY A 200 11.23 -5.80 8.09
CA GLY A 200 10.38 -4.70 7.63
C GLY A 200 9.27 -4.39 8.62
N ASP A 201 8.68 -5.42 9.24
CA ASP A 201 7.52 -5.31 10.12
C ASP A 201 7.90 -4.53 11.39
N VAL A 202 9.09 -4.80 11.92
CA VAL A 202 9.69 -4.02 13.01
C VAL A 202 9.95 -2.59 12.58
N GLY A 203 10.52 -2.37 11.39
CA GLY A 203 10.85 -1.03 10.87
C GLY A 203 9.62 -0.14 10.72
N ILE A 204 8.61 -0.60 9.97
CA ILE A 204 7.36 0.15 9.75
C ILE A 204 6.59 0.30 11.07
N GLY A 205 6.58 -0.73 11.92
CA GLY A 205 5.95 -0.66 13.24
C GLY A 205 6.52 0.46 14.10
N LEU A 206 7.86 0.54 14.21
CA LEU A 206 8.53 1.61 14.96
C LEU A 206 8.23 3.00 14.37
N MET A 207 8.38 3.17 13.04
CA MET A 207 8.07 4.43 12.36
C MET A 207 6.63 4.89 12.66
N THR A 208 5.68 3.97 12.57
CA THR A 208 4.25 4.24 12.79
C THR A 208 3.98 4.66 14.23
N ILE A 209 4.56 3.96 15.21
CA ILE A 209 4.39 4.29 16.64
C ILE A 209 4.88 5.71 16.92
N PHE A 210 6.11 6.04 16.53
CA PHE A 210 6.68 7.37 16.79
C PHE A 210 5.87 8.47 16.08
N ASN A 211 5.49 8.23 14.83
CA ASN A 211 4.75 9.22 14.06
C ASN A 211 3.34 9.46 14.60
N ILE A 212 2.60 8.41 15.01
CA ILE A 212 1.26 8.58 15.60
C ILE A 212 1.32 9.36 16.92
N ILE A 213 2.31 9.10 17.78
CA ILE A 213 2.50 9.83 19.04
C ILE A 213 2.67 11.33 18.78
N ILE A 214 3.38 11.70 17.71
CA ILE A 214 3.59 13.10 17.31
C ILE A 214 2.35 13.68 16.61
N LEU A 215 1.65 12.90 15.79
CA LEU A 215 0.47 13.35 15.05
C LEU A 215 -0.72 13.64 15.95
N TYR A 216 -0.93 12.85 17.01
CA TYR A 216 -2.07 12.99 17.91
C TYR A 216 -2.27 14.43 18.45
N PRO A 217 -1.25 15.10 19.03
CA PRO A 217 -1.39 16.51 19.46
C PRO A 217 -1.50 17.51 18.29
N GLN A 218 -1.04 17.17 17.08
CA GLN A 218 -1.18 18.06 15.91
C GLN A 218 -2.55 17.92 15.22
N GLY A 219 -3.35 16.89 15.59
CA GLY A 219 -4.65 16.61 14.99
C GLY A 219 -5.62 17.79 15.05
N GLU A 220 -5.61 18.55 16.15
CA GLU A 220 -6.46 19.75 16.28
C GLU A 220 -6.13 20.80 15.22
N LYS A 221 -4.83 21.03 14.93
CA LYS A 221 -4.42 21.98 13.90
C LYS A 221 -4.83 21.52 12.51
N ALA A 222 -4.63 20.23 12.22
CA ALA A 222 -5.04 19.64 10.94
C ALA A 222 -6.55 19.77 10.71
N LEU A 223 -7.37 19.48 11.72
CA LEU A 223 -8.83 19.62 11.66
C LEU A 223 -9.27 21.09 11.50
N LYS A 224 -8.61 22.03 12.19
CA LYS A 224 -8.88 23.47 12.03
C LYS A 224 -8.59 23.94 10.61
N GLU A 225 -7.47 23.54 10.02
CA GLU A 225 -7.11 23.90 8.65
C GLU A 225 -8.08 23.26 7.64
N LEU A 226 -8.50 22.02 7.85
CA LEU A 226 -9.53 21.37 7.03
C LEU A 226 -10.84 22.16 7.06
N LYS A 227 -11.31 22.54 8.25
CA LYS A 227 -12.55 23.32 8.42
C LYS A 227 -12.49 24.67 7.71
N LYS A 228 -11.39 25.41 7.84
CA LYS A 228 -11.18 26.68 7.11
C LYS A 228 -11.24 26.47 5.59
N TYR A 229 -10.62 25.41 5.09
CA TYR A 229 -10.64 25.08 3.67
C TYR A 229 -12.06 24.79 3.19
N GLU A 230 -12.84 24.00 3.92
CA GLU A 230 -14.24 23.69 3.60
C GLU A 230 -15.15 24.94 3.60
N GLU A 231 -15.00 25.81 4.60
CA GLU A 231 -15.71 27.10 4.68
C GLU A 231 -15.37 27.99 3.47
N SER A 232 -14.08 28.10 3.11
CA SER A 232 -13.64 28.89 1.95
C SER A 232 -14.23 28.35 0.63
N LYS A 233 -14.30 27.03 0.48
CA LYS A 233 -14.91 26.36 -0.69
C LYS A 233 -16.41 26.59 -0.76
N LYS A 234 -17.11 26.56 0.38
CA LYS A 234 -18.54 26.82 0.47
C LYS A 234 -18.86 28.27 0.06
N HIS A 235 -18.12 29.23 0.62
CA HIS A 235 -18.28 30.65 0.25
C HIS A 235 -17.99 30.94 -1.23
N ARG A 236 -16.97 30.29 -1.82
CA ARG A 236 -16.67 30.40 -3.26
C ARG A 236 -17.76 29.79 -4.14
N LYS A 237 -18.46 28.76 -3.65
CA LYS A 237 -19.60 28.15 -4.36
C LYS A 237 -20.86 29.02 -4.30
N GLU A 238 -21.03 29.80 -3.22
CA GLU A 238 -22.14 30.74 -3.01
C GLU A 238 -21.92 32.11 -3.70
N ARG A 239 -20.66 32.50 -3.97
CA ARG A 239 -20.28 33.64 -4.83
C ARG A 239 -19.27 33.20 -5.89
N PRO A 240 -19.74 32.61 -7.01
CA PRO A 240 -18.85 32.44 -8.15
C PRO A 240 -18.41 33.83 -8.62
N GLU A 241 -17.10 34.10 -8.53
CA GLU A 241 -16.51 35.30 -9.13
C GLU A 241 -16.89 35.34 -10.62
N LYS A 242 -17.47 36.46 -11.05
CA LYS A 242 -17.88 36.70 -12.45
C LYS A 242 -16.66 36.83 -13.37
#